data_AF-A0AA35M265-F1
#
_entry.id   AF-A0AA35M265-F1
#
_cell.length_a   1.000
_cell.length_b   1.000
_cell.length_c   1.000
_cell.angle_alpha   90.00
_cell.angle_beta   90.00
_cell.angle_gamma   90.00
#
_symmetry.space_group_name_H-M   'P 1'
#
loop_
_entity.id
_entity.type
_entity.pdbx_description
1 polymer ?
#
loop_
_entity_poly.entity_id
_entity_poly.type
_entity_poly.pdbx_seq_one_letter_code
_entity_poly.pdbx_strand_id
1 'polypeptide(L)'
;MSSGPSASSNPADGSSKRGPRYVDLGLDAPEPWSKWSNDPSKMKLDTYFCLNNPNVPGLAAAYKLPGLKPVVVKCGKPGSGYKFLLKDDTNSFFLFNEDANEMYRFIESLSDKDAVELVETGTYDITKLEMQYQVRRQGQSG
;
A
#
# COMPACT_ATOMS: atom_id res chain seq x y z
N MET A 1 58.86 8.30 -13.80
CA MET A 1 58.26 8.17 -15.14
C MET A 1 57.41 6.91 -15.16
N SER A 2 56.23 7.01 -15.76
CA SER A 2 55.37 5.91 -16.29
C SER A 2 54.44 5.13 -15.36
N SER A 3 53.25 5.71 -15.18
CA SER A 3 51.89 5.21 -15.48
C SER A 3 51.54 3.70 -15.43
N GLY A 4 50.46 3.39 -14.70
CA GLY A 4 49.58 2.22 -14.86
C GLY A 4 48.23 2.46 -14.14
N PRO A 5 47.05 2.35 -14.81
CA PRO A 5 45.81 2.98 -14.35
C PRO A 5 44.77 2.01 -13.72
N SER A 6 43.83 2.63 -13.00
CA SER A 6 42.41 2.26 -12.83
C SER A 6 42.05 0.82 -12.45
N ALA A 7 41.74 0.62 -11.18
CA ALA A 7 40.57 -0.19 -10.81
C ALA A 7 39.72 0.65 -9.84
N SER A 8 38.70 1.29 -10.42
CA SER A 8 37.59 1.89 -9.72
C SER A 8 36.89 0.79 -8.91
N SER A 9 37.26 0.62 -7.64
CA SER A 9 36.42 -0.12 -6.71
C SER A 9 35.20 0.75 -6.44
N ASN A 10 34.13 0.47 -7.19
CA ASN A 10 32.77 0.87 -6.84
C ASN A 10 32.58 0.79 -5.32
N PRO A 11 32.08 1.83 -4.63
CA PRO A 11 31.44 1.60 -3.36
C PRO A 11 30.16 0.82 -3.64
N ALA A 12 30.28 -0.51 -3.52
CA ALA A 12 29.15 -1.40 -3.47
C ALA A 12 28.27 -0.98 -2.28
N ASP A 13 26.99 -0.88 -2.60
CA ASP A 13 25.89 -0.97 -1.66
C ASP A 13 25.75 0.20 -0.68
N GLY A 14 25.19 1.29 -1.24
CA GLY A 14 24.30 2.16 -0.48
C GLY A 14 23.10 1.35 0.03
N SER A 15 23.31 0.60 1.11
CA SER A 15 22.29 0.15 2.04
C SER A 15 21.70 1.37 2.74
N SER A 16 21.08 2.25 1.95
CA SER A 16 20.04 3.16 2.43
C SER A 16 19.01 2.25 3.07
N LYS A 17 18.96 2.27 4.41
CA LYS A 17 17.91 1.66 5.21
C LYS A 17 16.57 1.99 4.57
N ARG A 18 16.07 1.06 3.74
CA ARG A 18 14.81 1.22 3.01
C ARG A 18 13.75 1.24 4.10
N GLY A 19 13.13 2.40 4.31
CA GLY A 19 12.09 2.59 5.32
C GLY A 19 11.02 1.50 5.22
N PRO A 20 10.24 1.28 6.30
CA PRO A 20 9.28 0.20 6.33
C PRO A 20 8.36 0.28 5.11
N ARG A 21 8.14 -0.87 4.47
CA ARG A 21 7.29 -1.03 3.27
C ARG A 21 5.80 -0.82 3.56
N TYR A 22 5.47 -0.47 4.80
CA TYR A 22 4.14 -0.36 5.39
C TYR A 22 4.21 0.65 6.55
N VAL A 23 3.05 1.10 7.03
CA VAL A 23 2.95 1.95 8.22
C VAL A 23 2.87 1.05 9.45
N ASP A 24 3.90 1.07 10.30
CA ASP A 24 3.91 0.31 11.56
C ASP A 24 3.13 1.06 12.63
N LEU A 25 2.04 0.46 13.11
CA LEU A 25 1.15 1.08 14.10
C LEU A 25 1.56 0.74 15.54
N GLY A 26 2.51 -0.17 15.74
CA GLY A 26 2.96 -0.58 17.08
C GLY A 26 1.79 -1.04 17.97
N LEU A 27 1.66 -0.41 19.14
CA LEU A 27 0.61 -0.71 20.12
C LEU A 27 -0.79 -0.21 19.70
N ASP A 28 -0.88 0.70 18.73
CA ASP A 28 -2.13 1.18 18.15
C ASP A 28 -2.62 0.28 17.00
N ALA A 29 -1.94 -0.84 16.76
CA ALA A 29 -2.38 -1.84 15.79
C ALA A 29 -3.74 -2.45 16.19
N PRO A 30 -4.59 -2.80 15.21
CA PRO A 30 -5.85 -3.47 15.47
C PRO A 30 -5.64 -4.77 16.25
N GLU A 31 -6.54 -5.03 17.20
CA GLU A 31 -6.46 -6.18 18.10
C GLU A 31 -6.47 -7.53 17.33
N PRO A 32 -5.94 -8.62 17.90
CA PRO A 32 -5.83 -9.90 17.20
C PRO A 32 -7.17 -10.53 16.77
N TRP A 33 -8.29 -10.09 17.35
CA TRP A 33 -9.65 -10.49 16.99
C TRP A 33 -10.30 -9.58 15.93
N SER A 34 -9.65 -8.47 15.59
CA SER A 34 -10.04 -7.63 14.46
C SER A 34 -9.86 -8.38 13.14
N LYS A 35 -10.78 -8.12 12.20
CA LYS A 35 -10.69 -8.65 10.83
C LYS A 35 -9.60 -7.96 10.01
N TRP A 36 -9.05 -6.88 10.53
CA TRP A 36 -7.96 -6.09 9.97
C TRP A 36 -6.68 -6.35 10.74
N SER A 37 -5.54 -6.27 10.05
CA SER A 37 -4.24 -6.57 10.64
C SER A 37 -3.17 -5.62 10.16
N ASN A 38 -2.34 -5.13 11.09
CA ASN A 38 -1.09 -4.43 10.80
C ASN A 38 0.10 -5.39 10.63
N ASP A 39 -0.13 -6.71 10.63
CA ASP A 39 0.93 -7.70 10.48
C ASP A 39 1.47 -7.74 9.04
N PRO A 40 2.78 -7.47 8.81
CA PRO A 40 3.34 -7.39 7.46
C PRO A 40 3.35 -8.74 6.74
N SER A 41 3.34 -9.87 7.45
CA SER A 41 3.28 -11.21 6.84
C SER A 41 1.90 -11.47 6.20
N LYS A 42 0.85 -10.82 6.72
CA LYS A 42 -0.52 -10.89 6.17
C LYS A 42 -0.78 -9.89 5.05
N MET A 43 -0.04 -8.78 5.00
CA MET A 43 -0.22 -7.70 4.00
C MET A 43 0.18 -8.07 2.57
N LYS A 44 0.68 -9.29 2.33
CA LYS A 44 1.14 -9.72 1.00
C LYS A 44 2.00 -8.64 0.34
N LEU A 45 2.93 -8.08 1.12
CA LEU A 45 3.80 -6.98 0.68
C LEU A 45 4.52 -7.37 -0.60
N ASP A 46 4.93 -8.64 -0.72
CA ASP A 46 5.59 -9.12 -1.93
C ASP A 46 4.72 -9.12 -3.20
N THR A 47 3.39 -9.13 -3.06
CA THR A 47 2.44 -9.23 -4.17
C THR A 47 1.91 -7.87 -4.60
N TYR A 48 1.58 -7.00 -3.63
CA TYR A 48 0.93 -5.71 -3.92
C TYR A 48 1.85 -4.50 -3.73
N PHE A 49 2.97 -4.66 -3.01
CA PHE A 49 3.86 -3.56 -2.58
C PHE A 49 5.35 -3.86 -2.81
N CYS A 50 5.65 -4.96 -3.50
CA CYS A 50 6.97 -5.38 -3.90
C CYS A 50 6.82 -5.88 -5.33
N LEU A 51 7.26 -5.09 -6.29
CA LEU A 51 7.90 -5.72 -7.43
C LEU A 51 9.36 -5.43 -7.18
N ASN A 52 10.26 -6.43 -7.18
CA ASN A 52 11.73 -6.22 -7.07
C ASN A 52 12.29 -5.43 -8.28
N ASN A 53 11.74 -4.25 -8.58
CA ASN A 53 11.76 -3.62 -9.89
C ASN A 53 11.81 -2.08 -9.70
N PRO A 54 12.86 -1.39 -10.18
CA PRO A 54 13.12 0.03 -9.89
C PRO A 54 12.13 1.03 -10.52
N ASN A 55 11.10 0.52 -11.21
CA ASN A 55 9.98 1.24 -11.83
C ASN A 55 8.69 1.21 -10.98
N VAL A 56 8.76 0.72 -9.73
CA VAL A 56 7.69 0.08 -8.94
C VAL A 56 6.27 0.47 -9.36
N PRO A 57 5.45 -0.49 -9.81
CA PRO A 57 4.06 -0.28 -9.52
C PRO A 57 3.38 -1.60 -9.18
N GLY A 58 3.28 -1.91 -7.88
CA GLY A 58 2.30 -2.88 -7.36
C GLY A 58 0.89 -2.28 -7.41
N LEU A 59 0.43 -1.64 -6.33
CA LEU A 59 -0.77 -0.78 -6.32
C LEU A 59 -0.47 0.72 -6.58
N ALA A 60 0.74 1.19 -6.27
CA ALA A 60 1.19 2.58 -6.45
C ALA A 60 1.11 3.13 -7.90
N ALA A 61 1.69 2.47 -8.91
CA ALA A 61 0.74 1.69 -9.68
C ALA A 61 0.27 1.98 -11.10
N ALA A 62 -0.41 0.94 -11.59
CA ALA A 62 -1.88 0.82 -11.61
C ALA A 62 -2.67 2.10 -11.26
N TYR A 63 -2.54 2.63 -10.03
CA TYR A 63 -3.36 3.74 -9.56
C TYR A 63 -2.70 5.13 -9.64
N LYS A 64 -1.46 5.23 -10.13
CA LYS A 64 -0.69 6.49 -10.23
C LYS A 64 -0.57 7.27 -8.90
N LEU A 65 -0.48 6.56 -7.79
CA LEU A 65 -0.28 7.03 -6.42
C LEU A 65 1.15 6.67 -5.97
N PRO A 66 2.17 7.51 -6.26
CA PRO A 66 3.52 7.26 -5.77
C PRO A 66 3.54 7.29 -4.23
N GLY A 67 4.41 6.47 -3.62
CA GLY A 67 4.56 6.46 -2.16
C GLY A 67 3.49 5.70 -1.39
N LEU A 68 2.59 5.00 -2.08
CA LEU A 68 1.51 4.24 -1.45
C LEU A 68 2.05 3.11 -0.57
N LYS A 69 1.71 3.16 0.72
CA LYS A 69 2.11 2.20 1.76
C LYS A 69 0.85 1.58 2.37
N PRO A 70 0.82 0.26 2.61
CA PRO A 70 -0.25 -0.35 3.37
C PRO A 70 -0.18 0.03 4.85
N VAL A 71 -1.34 0.27 5.44
CA VAL A 71 -1.55 0.56 6.86
C VAL A 71 -2.11 -0.69 7.53
N VAL A 72 -3.25 -1.19 7.07
CA VAL A 72 -3.84 -2.44 7.56
C VAL A 72 -4.45 -3.23 6.41
N VAL A 73 -4.47 -4.56 6.55
CA VAL A 73 -5.09 -5.47 5.58
C VAL A 73 -6.24 -6.23 6.23
N LYS A 74 -7.35 -6.35 5.51
CA LYS A 74 -8.41 -7.31 5.78
C LYS A 74 -8.19 -8.52 4.92
N CYS A 75 -7.78 -9.63 5.53
CA CYS A 75 -7.77 -10.91 4.84
C CYS A 75 -9.24 -11.35 4.63
N GLY A 76 -9.63 -11.51 3.38
CA GLY A 76 -10.93 -12.08 3.05
C GLY A 76 -11.08 -13.49 3.61
N LYS A 77 -12.33 -13.95 3.73
CA LYS A 77 -12.59 -15.40 3.84
C LYS A 77 -12.01 -16.10 2.59
N PRO A 78 -11.71 -17.41 2.64
CA PRO A 78 -11.40 -18.15 1.42
C PRO A 78 -12.47 -17.88 0.35
N GLY A 79 -12.07 -17.31 -0.80
CA GLY A 79 -12.96 -16.88 -1.87
C GLY A 79 -13.39 -15.40 -1.87
N SER A 80 -12.90 -14.58 -0.94
CA SER A 80 -13.07 -13.12 -0.95
C SER A 80 -11.71 -12.43 -1.11
N GLY A 81 -11.65 -11.40 -1.95
CA GLY A 81 -10.44 -10.60 -2.14
C GLY A 81 -9.96 -9.86 -0.88
N TYR A 82 -8.69 -9.46 -0.87
CA TYR A 82 -8.10 -8.61 0.15
C TYR A 82 -8.68 -7.20 0.08
N LYS A 83 -8.79 -6.56 1.26
CA LYS A 83 -8.97 -5.11 1.34
C LYS A 83 -7.80 -4.48 2.06
N PHE A 84 -7.38 -3.32 1.62
CA PHE A 84 -6.25 -2.62 2.22
C PHE A 84 -6.63 -1.19 2.53
N LEU A 85 -6.33 -0.75 3.75
CA LEU A 85 -6.17 0.67 4.04
C LEU A 85 -4.74 1.04 3.69
N LEU A 86 -4.58 2.09 2.89
CA LEU A 86 -3.33 2.57 2.35
C LEU A 86 -3.15 4.04 2.69
N LYS A 87 -1.90 4.49 2.70
CA LYS A 87 -1.51 5.88 2.91
C LYS A 87 -0.44 6.27 1.92
N ASP A 88 -0.56 7.43 1.29
CA ASP A 88 0.50 7.97 0.42
C ASP A 88 1.42 8.95 1.17
N ASP A 89 2.43 9.47 0.47
CA ASP A 89 3.40 10.41 1.06
C ASP A 89 2.79 11.78 1.43
N THR A 90 1.63 12.15 0.88
CA THR A 90 0.87 13.35 1.27
C THR A 90 -0.01 13.16 2.51
N ASN A 91 0.04 11.99 3.15
CA ASN A 91 -0.85 11.58 4.24
C ASN A 91 -2.33 11.45 3.84
N SER A 92 -2.65 11.27 2.56
CA SER A 92 -4.01 10.91 2.17
C SER A 92 -4.22 9.41 2.38
N PHE A 93 -5.43 9.04 2.81
CA PHE A 93 -5.80 7.64 2.99
C PHE A 93 -6.60 7.11 1.80
N PHE A 94 -6.37 5.84 1.50
CA PHE A 94 -7.05 5.14 0.43
C PHE A 94 -7.53 3.76 0.89
N LEU A 95 -8.69 3.34 0.40
CA LEU A 95 -9.24 2.02 0.60
C LEU A 95 -9.21 1.27 -0.74
N PHE A 96 -8.37 0.24 -0.81
CA PHE A 96 -8.33 -0.67 -1.95
C PHE A 96 -9.20 -1.90 -1.66
N ASN A 97 -10.04 -2.27 -2.63
CA ASN A 97 -10.83 -3.50 -2.63
C ASN A 97 -10.43 -4.35 -3.83
N GLU A 98 -9.74 -5.46 -3.58
CA GLU A 98 -9.26 -6.35 -4.65
C GLU A 98 -10.41 -6.96 -5.46
N ASP A 99 -11.50 -7.36 -4.79
CA ASP A 99 -12.61 -8.08 -5.42
C ASP A 99 -13.27 -7.25 -6.53
N ALA A 100 -13.42 -5.94 -6.26
CA ALA A 100 -13.96 -4.98 -7.20
C ALA A 100 -12.90 -4.27 -8.05
N ASN A 101 -11.61 -4.44 -7.70
CA ASN A 101 -10.47 -3.72 -8.28
C ASN A 101 -10.65 -2.18 -8.23
N GLU A 102 -11.13 -1.70 -7.08
CA GLU A 102 -11.49 -0.31 -6.82
C GLU A 102 -10.58 0.32 -5.77
N MET A 103 -10.23 1.59 -6.01
CA MET A 103 -9.49 2.44 -5.08
C MET A 103 -10.34 3.65 -4.73
N TYR A 104 -10.66 3.77 -3.45
CA TYR A 104 -11.37 4.90 -2.88
C TYR A 104 -10.39 5.75 -2.09
N ARG A 105 -10.54 7.07 -2.12
CA ARG A 105 -9.80 8.01 -1.27
C ARG A 105 -10.74 8.58 -0.22
N PHE A 106 -10.25 8.69 1.01
CA PHE A 106 -10.95 9.43 2.04
C PHE A 106 -10.80 10.93 1.77
N ILE A 107 -11.92 11.62 1.62
CA ILE A 107 -11.94 13.08 1.33
C ILE A 107 -11.46 13.86 2.57
N GLU A 108 -11.75 13.35 3.75
CA GLU A 108 -11.37 13.97 5.02
C GLU A 108 -9.90 13.75 5.34
N SER A 109 -9.29 14.74 5.98
CA SER A 109 -7.98 14.58 6.61
C SER A 109 -8.16 13.77 7.89
N LEU A 110 -7.60 12.57 7.92
CA LEU A 110 -7.71 11.62 9.02
C LEU A 110 -6.36 11.43 9.70
N SER A 111 -6.38 11.05 10.97
CA SER A 111 -5.20 10.48 11.63
C SER A 111 -5.10 8.99 11.29
N ASP A 112 -3.93 8.38 11.47
CA ASP A 112 -3.75 6.94 11.26
C ASP A 112 -4.76 6.12 12.10
N LYS A 113 -4.96 6.52 13.36
CA LYS A 113 -5.93 5.89 14.27
C LYS A 113 -7.37 5.99 13.76
N ASP A 114 -7.80 7.19 13.35
CA ASP A 114 -9.17 7.41 12.87
C ASP A 114 -9.44 6.62 11.58
N ALA A 115 -8.46 6.59 10.67
CA ALA A 115 -8.58 5.84 9.42
C ALA A 115 -8.68 4.33 9.66
N VAL A 116 -7.92 3.80 10.61
CA VAL A 116 -7.98 2.39 11.03
C VAL A 116 -9.33 2.10 11.69
N GLU A 117 -9.75 2.91 12.66
CA GLU A 117 -11.04 2.74 13.34
C GLU A 117 -12.20 2.71 12.35
N LEU A 118 -12.22 3.65 11.39
CA LEU A 118 -13.26 3.72 10.35
C LEU A 118 -13.36 2.42 9.54
N VAL A 119 -12.23 1.87 9.07
CA VAL A 119 -12.26 0.63 8.27
C VAL A 119 -12.58 -0.60 9.12
N GLU A 120 -12.21 -0.59 10.39
CA GLU A 120 -12.49 -1.66 11.35
C GLU A 120 -13.97 -1.77 11.69
N THR A 121 -14.59 -0.65 12.06
CA THR A 121 -16.01 -0.58 12.39
C THR A 121 -16.88 -0.69 11.13
N GLY A 122 -16.33 -0.33 9.97
CA GLY A 122 -17.09 -0.22 8.72
C GLY A 122 -18.10 0.94 8.76
N THR A 123 -17.91 1.91 9.66
CA THR A 123 -18.82 3.06 9.85
C THR A 123 -18.42 4.27 9.00
N TYR A 124 -17.49 4.11 8.06
CA TYR A 124 -17.19 5.17 7.12
C TYR A 124 -18.40 5.43 6.22
N ASP A 125 -18.80 6.70 6.15
CA ASP A 125 -19.86 7.11 5.25
C ASP A 125 -19.35 7.01 3.81
N ILE A 126 -20.02 6.21 2.98
CA ILE A 126 -19.60 6.01 1.58
C ILE A 126 -19.63 7.32 0.79
N THR A 127 -20.40 8.32 1.24
CA THR A 127 -20.41 9.67 0.63
C THR A 127 -19.14 10.47 0.92
N LYS A 128 -18.35 10.06 1.92
CA LYS A 128 -17.04 10.63 2.25
C LYS A 128 -15.87 9.90 1.59
N LEU A 129 -16.18 8.88 0.79
CA LEU A 129 -15.24 8.21 -0.08
C LEU A 129 -15.38 8.74 -1.50
N GLU A 130 -14.30 9.27 -2.03
CA GLU A 130 -14.20 9.58 -3.44
C GLU A 130 -13.65 8.34 -4.16
N MET A 131 -14.42 7.76 -5.10
CA MET A 131 -13.88 6.74 -5.99
C MET A 131 -12.83 7.40 -6.89
N GLN A 132 -11.56 7.29 -6.50
CA GLN A 132 -10.44 7.85 -7.23
C GLN A 132 -10.19 7.05 -8.51
N TYR A 133 -10.31 5.72 -8.44
CA TYR A 133 -10.03 4.86 -9.59
C TYR A 133 -10.81 3.54 -9.53
N GLN A 134 -11.35 3.15 -10.68
CA GLN A 134 -11.81 1.80 -10.95
C GLN A 134 -11.06 1.34 -12.21
N VAL A 135 -10.30 0.25 -12.11
CA VAL A 135 -9.71 -0.34 -13.32
C VAL A 135 -10.85 -0.95 -14.11
N ARG A 136 -11.37 -0.20 -15.10
CA ARG A 136 -12.31 -0.74 -16.08
C ARG A 136 -11.64 -1.96 -16.68
N ARG A 137 -12.24 -3.14 -16.53
CA ARG A 137 -11.89 -4.27 -17.39
C ARG A 137 -12.11 -3.77 -18.82
N GLN A 138 -11.04 -3.49 -19.55
CA GLN A 138 -11.12 -3.30 -20.99
C GLN A 138 -11.62 -4.61 -21.56
N GLY A 139 -12.94 -4.75 -21.64
CA GLY A 139 -13.59 -5.58 -22.63
C GLY A 139 -13.28 -4.95 -23.98
N GLN A 140 -12.15 -5.38 -24.53
CA GLN A 140 -11.96 -5.74 -25.93
C GLN A 140 -13.24 -5.62 -26.77
N SER A 141 -13.46 -4.44 -27.38
CA SER A 141 -14.29 -4.31 -28.58
C SER A 141 -13.36 -4.45 -29.78
N GLY A 142 -13.19 -5.69 -30.24
CA GLY A 142 -12.69 -6.01 -31.57
C GLY A 142 -13.82 -6.64 -32.38
#